data_AF-C6BTD0-F1
#
_entry.id   AF-C6BTD0-F1
#
_cell.length_a   1.000
_cell.length_b   1.000
_cell.length_c   1.000
_cell.angle_alpha   90.00
_cell.angle_beta   90.00
_cell.angle_gamma   90.00
#
_symmetry.space_group_name_H-M   'P 1'
#
loop_
_entity.id
_entity.type
_entity.pdbx_description
1 polymer ?
#
loop_
_entity_poly.entity_id
_entity_poly.type
_entity_poly.pdbx_seq_one_letter_code
_entity_poly.pdbx_strand_id
1 'polypeptide(L)'
;MNIFMSRIFTLFFLVLIFYAFSLCRTGHAQAAEVSNKSANGLALSDMQIEITSKGHTATFRLYDTVAAKQLYKQLPLSLDLSNFRNAQWMFYPPEKLSVTKDEAYHDGKKGELSYYEPWGDAFMLYKDFYAGDEMHRLGVGLSGIDEIAHMSGKAIIKKMEPQKSMRQNSMQITVIANGHEIVFELNDSQASKDLYAQLPMRISVDNYGSNEKIFYPAKKLGTSNTPLVKSATVGTLAYYAPWGDVVMFYGSFGSASGLYELGKAIQGSEHIRKLSGTIKIEK
;
A
#
# COMPACT_ATOMS: atom_id res chain seq x y z
N MET A 1 18.43 -57.03 -60.31
CA MET A 1 19.02 -57.96 -59.32
C MET A 1 19.57 -57.08 -58.21
N ASN A 2 18.88 -56.95 -57.07
CA ASN A 2 18.99 -57.84 -55.89
C ASN A 2 20.44 -57.99 -55.42
N ILE A 3 20.78 -57.81 -54.14
CA ILE A 3 20.04 -57.40 -52.93
C ILE A 3 21.12 -57.05 -51.85
N PHE A 4 20.77 -56.31 -50.79
CA PHE A 4 21.32 -56.30 -49.40
C PHE A 4 22.77 -56.82 -49.11
N MET A 5 23.55 -56.38 -48.12
CA MET A 5 23.47 -55.47 -46.95
C MET A 5 24.56 -56.00 -45.98
N SER A 6 25.04 -55.22 -44.99
CA SER A 6 25.61 -55.76 -43.72
C SER A 6 27.01 -56.44 -43.80
N ARG A 7 27.88 -56.43 -42.78
CA ARG A 7 27.91 -55.74 -41.45
C ARG A 7 29.28 -55.94 -40.75
N ILE A 8 29.45 -55.26 -39.60
CA ILE A 8 30.39 -55.50 -38.46
C ILE A 8 31.83 -54.96 -38.60
N PHE A 9 32.20 -54.05 -37.67
CA PHE A 9 33.40 -54.02 -36.78
C PHE A 9 33.62 -52.54 -36.29
N THR A 10 33.97 -52.17 -35.05
CA THR A 10 33.74 -52.73 -33.69
C THR A 10 34.14 -51.69 -32.61
N LEU A 11 33.40 -51.61 -31.49
CA LEU A 11 33.69 -50.92 -30.19
C LEU A 11 34.06 -49.43 -30.15
N PHE A 12 33.34 -48.65 -29.32
CA PHE A 12 33.86 -48.26 -28.00
C PHE A 12 32.71 -48.04 -26.99
N PHE A 13 33.03 -48.11 -25.69
CA PHE A 13 32.09 -48.36 -24.58
C PHE A 13 32.07 -47.16 -23.61
N LEU A 14 30.87 -46.68 -23.22
CA LEU A 14 30.46 -46.33 -21.83
C LEU A 14 28.98 -45.84 -21.86
N VAL A 15 28.02 -46.68 -21.48
CA VAL A 15 27.41 -46.77 -20.13
C VAL A 15 26.31 -45.71 -19.86
N LEU A 16 25.05 -46.17 -19.93
CA LEU A 16 23.86 -45.54 -19.35
C LEU A 16 23.87 -45.69 -17.81
N ILE A 17 22.94 -45.02 -17.10
CA ILE A 17 21.90 -45.59 -16.19
C ILE A 17 21.31 -44.48 -15.28
N PHE A 18 20.03 -44.42 -14.87
CA PHE A 18 18.72 -44.91 -15.39
C PHE A 18 17.62 -44.42 -14.40
N TYR A 19 16.50 -43.81 -14.86
CA TYR A 19 15.16 -43.77 -14.20
C TYR A 19 15.03 -43.16 -12.77
N ALA A 20 13.87 -42.86 -12.15
CA ALA A 20 12.46 -43.26 -12.33
C ALA A 20 11.44 -42.24 -11.73
N PHE A 21 10.18 -42.22 -12.22
CA PHE A 21 8.88 -41.96 -11.53
C PHE A 21 8.71 -40.77 -10.52
N SER A 22 7.63 -39.98 -10.51
CA SER A 22 6.22 -40.42 -10.43
C SER A 22 5.20 -39.28 -10.72
N LEU A 23 3.91 -39.60 -10.68
CA LEU A 23 2.75 -38.79 -11.07
C LEU A 23 2.11 -37.93 -9.95
N CYS A 24 1.36 -36.91 -10.40
CA CYS A 24 0.17 -36.32 -9.77
C CYS A 24 0.33 -35.43 -8.53
N ARG A 25 0.07 -34.12 -8.71
CA ARG A 25 -1.10 -33.44 -8.08
C ARG A 25 -1.38 -32.08 -8.70
N THR A 26 -2.66 -31.77 -8.89
CA THR A 26 -3.16 -30.42 -9.17
C THR A 26 -2.89 -29.51 -7.98
N GLY A 27 -2.13 -28.43 -8.18
CA GLY A 27 -1.96 -27.34 -7.23
C GLY A 27 -2.57 -26.06 -7.78
N HIS A 28 -3.48 -25.42 -7.04
CA HIS A 28 -3.96 -24.09 -7.39
C HIS A 28 -2.79 -23.09 -7.39
N ALA A 29 -2.76 -22.21 -8.39
CA ALA A 29 -1.91 -21.02 -8.34
C ALA A 29 -2.51 -20.07 -7.29
N GLN A 30 -2.05 -20.20 -6.03
CA GLN A 30 -2.34 -19.24 -4.98
C GLN A 30 -1.83 -17.87 -5.43
N ALA A 31 -2.72 -16.92 -5.66
CA ALA A 31 -2.33 -15.54 -5.92
C ALA A 31 -1.55 -15.03 -4.70
N ALA A 32 -0.36 -14.48 -4.92
CA ALA A 32 0.42 -13.88 -3.85
C ALA A 32 -0.32 -12.64 -3.33
N GLU A 33 -0.81 -12.70 -2.09
CA GLU A 33 -1.29 -11.53 -1.39
C GLU A 33 -0.17 -10.48 -1.35
N VAL A 34 -0.50 -9.23 -1.65
CA VAL A 34 0.42 -8.12 -1.43
C VAL A 34 0.61 -7.98 0.07
N SER A 35 1.78 -8.41 0.54
CA SER A 35 2.11 -8.53 1.96
C SER A 35 2.00 -7.19 2.69
N ASN A 36 0.94 -7.02 3.47
CA ASN A 36 0.84 -6.01 4.53
C ASN A 36 1.69 -6.35 5.78
N LYS A 37 2.51 -7.41 5.72
CA LYS A 37 3.49 -7.73 6.76
C LYS A 37 4.72 -6.84 6.61
N SER A 38 5.17 -6.30 7.73
CA SER A 38 6.52 -5.76 7.85
C SER A 38 7.56 -6.86 7.59
N ALA A 39 8.83 -6.48 7.36
CA ALA A 39 9.94 -7.41 7.13
C ALA A 39 10.10 -8.50 8.22
N ASN A 40 9.53 -8.26 9.41
CA ASN A 40 9.61 -9.12 10.59
C ASN A 40 8.28 -9.83 10.91
N GLY A 41 7.39 -10.02 9.93
CA GLY A 41 6.24 -10.94 10.01
C GLY A 41 4.97 -10.41 10.70
N LEU A 42 5.10 -9.41 11.58
CA LEU A 42 3.95 -8.73 12.20
C LEU A 42 3.20 -7.84 11.20
N ALA A 43 1.87 -7.89 11.28
CA ALA A 43 0.97 -7.03 10.51
C ALA A 43 0.89 -5.62 11.09
N LEU A 44 0.78 -4.61 10.22
CA LEU A 44 0.52 -3.23 10.62
C LEU A 44 -0.98 -2.98 10.76
N SER A 45 -1.37 -2.23 11.79
CA SER A 45 -2.75 -1.77 12.01
C SER A 45 -2.97 -0.40 11.37
N ASP A 46 -4.20 0.09 11.33
CA ASP A 46 -4.49 1.47 10.89
C ASP A 46 -4.30 2.52 12.00
N MET A 47 -3.91 2.10 13.21
CA MET A 47 -3.56 3.02 14.30
C MET A 47 -2.26 3.76 13.95
N GLN A 48 -2.31 5.08 13.93
CA GLN A 48 -1.15 5.95 13.80
C GLN A 48 -1.06 6.90 14.99
N ILE A 49 0.15 7.28 15.38
CA ILE A 49 0.38 8.20 16.50
C ILE A 49 1.40 9.26 16.13
N GLU A 50 1.20 10.45 16.69
CA GLU A 50 2.11 11.58 16.62
C GLU A 50 2.76 11.77 17.99
N ILE A 51 4.08 11.87 18.02
CA ILE A 51 4.87 12.19 19.21
C ILE A 51 5.59 13.51 18.97
N THR A 52 5.27 14.53 19.77
CA THR A 52 5.86 15.87 19.66
C THR A 52 6.54 16.28 20.97
N SER A 53 7.76 16.79 20.88
CA SER A 53 8.52 17.32 22.02
C SER A 53 9.37 18.53 21.60
N LYS A 54 9.20 19.66 22.29
CA LYS A 54 9.89 20.95 21.99
C LYS A 54 9.86 21.40 20.51
N GLY A 55 8.79 21.10 19.78
CA GLY A 55 8.63 21.47 18.37
C GLY A 55 9.22 20.47 17.37
N HIS A 56 9.90 19.42 17.86
CA HIS A 56 10.28 18.25 17.06
C HIS A 56 9.14 17.24 17.09
N THR A 57 8.79 16.68 15.93
CA THR A 57 7.64 15.77 15.77
C THR A 57 8.05 14.55 14.97
N ALA A 58 7.65 13.37 15.43
CA ALA A 58 7.76 12.11 14.71
C ALA A 58 6.41 11.39 14.68
N THR A 59 6.14 10.65 13.60
CA THR A 59 4.91 9.88 13.43
C THR A 59 5.21 8.40 13.24
N PHE A 60 4.32 7.54 13.75
CA PHE A 60 4.48 6.09 13.74
C PHE A 60 3.18 5.38 13.36
N ARG A 61 3.27 4.32 12.56
CA ARG A 61 2.18 3.34 12.36
C ARG A 61 2.37 2.19 13.33
N LEU A 62 1.35 1.89 14.12
CA LEU A 62 1.41 0.84 15.12
C LEU A 62 1.14 -0.54 14.51
N TYR A 63 1.82 -1.56 15.04
CA TYR A 63 1.55 -2.96 14.72
C TYR A 63 0.20 -3.41 15.28
N ASP A 64 -0.34 -4.51 14.78
CA ASP A 64 -1.58 -5.10 15.27
C ASP A 64 -1.40 -5.91 16.59
N THR A 65 -0.42 -5.52 17.41
CA THR A 65 -0.01 -6.20 18.66
C THR A 65 -0.87 -5.84 19.86
N VAL A 66 -0.86 -6.68 20.89
CA VAL A 66 -1.61 -6.44 22.14
C VAL A 66 -1.10 -5.17 22.83
N ALA A 67 0.22 -5.05 22.95
CA ALA A 67 0.88 -3.89 23.56
C ALA A 67 0.58 -2.59 22.79
N ALA A 68 0.64 -2.60 21.46
CA ALA A 68 0.31 -1.43 20.63
C ALA A 68 -1.14 -0.97 20.83
N LYS A 69 -2.11 -1.91 20.82
CA LYS A 69 -3.53 -1.63 21.07
C LYS A 69 -3.76 -1.06 22.47
N GLN A 70 -3.03 -1.52 23.48
CA GLN A 70 -3.10 -1.00 24.85
C GLN A 70 -2.50 0.41 24.96
N LEU A 71 -1.32 0.66 24.39
CA LEU A 71 -0.73 2.01 24.33
C LEU A 71 -1.69 2.99 23.65
N TYR A 72 -2.24 2.60 22.49
CA TYR A 72 -3.18 3.45 21.74
C TYR A 72 -4.43 3.79 22.55
N LYS A 73 -4.95 2.87 23.37
CA LYS A 73 -6.10 3.14 24.26
C LYS A 73 -5.80 4.21 25.31
N GLN A 74 -4.56 4.27 25.83
CA GLN A 74 -4.14 5.26 26.84
C GLN A 74 -3.99 6.68 26.27
N LEU A 75 -3.98 6.87 24.95
CA LEU A 75 -3.79 8.19 24.32
C LEU A 75 -5.04 9.08 24.38
N PRO A 76 -4.89 10.41 24.60
CA PRO A 76 -3.64 11.18 24.56
C PRO A 76 -2.84 11.18 25.87
N LEU A 77 -1.50 11.26 25.76
CA LEU A 77 -0.56 11.26 26.89
C LEU A 77 0.39 12.47 26.85
N SER A 78 0.92 12.82 28.04
CA SER A 78 1.84 13.95 28.25
C SER A 78 2.91 13.54 29.27
N LEU A 79 4.02 12.96 28.79
CA LEU A 79 4.98 12.19 29.59
C LEU A 79 6.40 12.74 29.47
N ASP A 80 7.21 12.62 30.51
CA ASP A 80 8.60 13.07 30.48
C ASP A 80 9.50 12.05 29.78
N LEU A 81 10.35 12.54 28.88
CA LEU A 81 11.33 11.76 28.15
C LEU A 81 12.67 11.66 28.91
N SER A 82 13.17 10.43 29.01
CA SER A 82 14.53 10.12 29.50
C SER A 82 15.40 9.62 28.35
N ASN A 83 16.59 10.17 28.18
CA ASN A 83 17.54 9.67 27.17
C ASN A 83 18.27 8.44 27.70
N PHE A 84 18.50 7.45 26.84
CA PHE A 84 19.39 6.33 27.17
C PHE A 84 20.45 6.12 26.09
N ARG A 85 21.70 6.04 26.56
CA ARG A 85 22.93 5.77 25.78
C ARG A 85 23.12 6.60 24.50
N ASN A 86 22.52 7.79 24.41
CA ASN A 86 22.57 8.65 23.23
C ASN A 86 22.05 7.97 21.94
N ALA A 87 21.09 7.06 22.07
CA ALA A 87 20.47 6.32 20.95
C ALA A 87 18.93 6.26 21.01
N GLN A 88 18.33 6.39 22.21
CA GLN A 88 16.88 6.28 22.39
C GLN A 88 16.31 7.31 23.38
N TRP A 89 15.05 7.68 23.16
CA TRP A 89 14.22 8.44 24.11
C TRP A 89 13.12 7.54 24.65
N MET A 90 13.03 7.44 25.98
CA MET A 90 12.15 6.54 26.71
C MET A 90 11.06 7.32 27.46
N PHE A 91 9.86 6.75 27.58
CA PHE A 91 8.76 7.23 28.40
C PHE A 91 8.01 6.05 29.04
N TYR A 92 7.30 6.28 30.14
CA TYR A 92 6.54 5.25 30.83
C TYR A 92 5.03 5.44 30.58
N PRO A 93 4.35 4.53 29.85
CA PRO A 93 2.90 4.53 29.78
C PRO A 93 2.28 4.43 31.19
N PRO A 94 1.18 5.16 31.51
CA PRO A 94 0.50 5.07 32.81
C PRO A 94 0.12 3.65 33.25
N GLU A 95 -0.25 2.78 32.31
CA GLU A 95 -0.49 1.36 32.55
C GLU A 95 0.54 0.51 31.78
N LYS A 96 1.15 -0.46 32.47
CA LYS A 96 2.07 -1.43 31.83
C LYS A 96 1.36 -2.19 30.70
N LEU A 97 2.06 -2.35 29.59
CA LEU A 97 1.59 -3.07 28.42
C LEU A 97 1.83 -4.58 28.58
N SER A 98 0.88 -5.38 28.12
CA SER A 98 0.93 -6.83 28.02
C SER A 98 1.54 -7.23 26.67
N VAL A 99 2.49 -8.14 26.69
CA VAL A 99 3.24 -8.61 25.52
C VAL A 99 3.15 -10.12 25.37
N THR A 100 3.48 -10.61 24.18
CA THR A 100 3.61 -12.03 23.87
C THR A 100 4.97 -12.34 23.24
N LYS A 101 5.41 -13.60 23.34
CA LYS A 101 6.72 -14.04 22.82
C LYS A 101 6.87 -13.84 21.31
N ASP A 102 5.76 -13.93 20.56
CA ASP A 102 5.75 -13.76 19.10
C ASP A 102 5.85 -12.28 18.67
N GLU A 103 5.74 -11.34 19.62
CA GLU A 103 5.93 -9.90 19.42
C GLU A 103 7.35 -9.42 19.78
N ALA A 104 8.18 -10.31 20.33
CA ALA A 104 9.56 -10.02 20.73
C ALA A 104 10.48 -9.90 19.50
N TYR A 105 11.47 -9.01 19.58
CA TYR A 105 12.38 -8.74 18.46
C TYR A 105 13.73 -8.20 18.91
N HIS A 106 14.73 -8.20 18.02
CA HIS A 106 16.14 -7.99 18.39
C HIS A 106 16.95 -7.14 17.39
N ASP A 107 16.37 -6.60 16.31
CA ASP A 107 17.14 -5.87 15.28
C ASP A 107 17.42 -4.39 15.62
N GLY A 108 16.63 -3.81 16.53
CA GLY A 108 16.88 -2.52 17.18
C GLY A 108 17.10 -1.36 16.19
N LYS A 109 16.20 -1.17 15.23
CA LYS A 109 16.39 -0.19 14.14
C LYS A 109 15.95 1.24 14.45
N LYS A 110 16.73 2.21 13.96
CA LYS A 110 16.32 3.62 13.92
C LYS A 110 14.92 3.76 13.31
N GLY A 111 14.04 4.47 14.00
CA GLY A 111 12.65 4.66 13.60
C GLY A 111 11.67 3.66 14.17
N GLU A 112 12.10 2.62 14.89
CA GLU A 112 11.18 1.77 15.65
C GLU A 112 10.70 2.49 16.93
N LEU A 113 9.42 2.29 17.25
CA LEU A 113 8.80 2.54 18.53
C LEU A 113 8.54 1.18 19.22
N SER A 114 9.02 1.04 20.43
CA SER A 114 9.16 -0.26 21.08
C SER A 114 8.84 -0.20 22.56
N TYR A 115 8.63 -1.36 23.18
CA TYR A 115 8.39 -1.53 24.61
C TYR A 115 9.40 -2.50 25.19
N TYR A 116 9.97 -2.17 26.36
CA TYR A 116 10.85 -3.06 27.11
C TYR A 116 10.08 -3.65 28.30
N GLU A 117 9.74 -4.94 28.24
CA GLU A 117 8.85 -5.57 29.23
C GLU A 117 9.31 -5.43 30.70
N PRO A 118 10.60 -5.67 31.05
CA PRO A 118 11.02 -5.72 32.45
C PRO A 118 10.77 -4.42 33.21
N TRP A 119 11.08 -3.29 32.57
CA TRP A 119 10.94 -1.96 33.18
C TRP A 119 9.57 -1.34 32.87
N GLY A 120 8.98 -1.68 31.73
CA GLY A 120 7.71 -1.13 31.26
C GLY A 120 7.83 0.26 30.64
N ASP A 121 9.01 0.63 30.14
CA ASP A 121 9.18 1.81 29.30
C ASP A 121 8.86 1.50 27.83
N ALA A 122 8.30 2.49 27.15
CA ALA A 122 8.26 2.56 25.71
C ALA A 122 9.32 3.55 25.20
N PHE A 123 9.99 3.25 24.09
CA PHE A 123 11.11 4.04 23.60
C PHE A 123 11.12 4.18 22.08
N MET A 124 11.66 5.31 21.63
CA MET A 124 11.87 5.66 20.22
C MET A 124 13.36 5.62 19.89
N LEU A 125 13.74 4.85 18.86
CA LEU A 125 15.11 4.75 18.40
C LEU A 125 15.44 5.83 17.37
N TYR A 126 16.43 6.70 17.65
CA TYR A 126 16.97 7.66 16.68
C TYR A 126 18.34 7.24 16.11
N LYS A 127 18.86 6.10 16.57
CA LYS A 127 19.99 5.34 16.02
C LYS A 127 19.68 3.85 16.15
N ASP A 128 20.37 3.01 15.39
CA ASP A 128 20.34 1.57 15.61
C ASP A 128 20.91 1.26 17.01
N PHE A 129 20.16 0.50 17.80
CA PHE A 129 20.50 0.14 19.17
C PHE A 129 19.86 -1.18 19.60
N TYR A 130 20.71 -2.16 19.94
CA TYR A 130 20.32 -3.46 20.49
C TYR A 130 20.12 -3.36 22.01
N ALA A 131 18.92 -3.67 22.50
CA ALA A 131 18.60 -3.62 23.94
C ALA A 131 18.30 -4.99 24.58
N GLY A 132 18.53 -6.10 23.87
CA GLY A 132 18.26 -7.46 24.37
C GLY A 132 16.95 -8.05 23.85
N ASP A 133 16.61 -9.23 24.35
CA ASP A 133 15.61 -10.12 23.74
C ASP A 133 14.18 -9.87 24.25
N GLU A 134 14.01 -8.92 25.17
CA GLU A 134 12.74 -8.54 25.83
C GLU A 134 12.17 -7.21 25.27
N MET A 135 12.58 -6.84 24.06
CA MET A 135 12.03 -5.72 23.29
C MET A 135 10.82 -6.20 22.48
N HIS A 136 9.71 -5.47 22.54
CA HIS A 136 8.49 -5.77 21.78
C HIS A 136 8.11 -4.62 20.86
N ARG A 137 7.60 -4.95 19.66
CA ARG A 137 7.27 -3.95 18.62
C ARG A 137 5.94 -3.25 18.92
N LEU A 138 5.97 -1.92 19.04
CA LEU A 138 4.76 -1.09 19.14
C LEU A 138 4.41 -0.45 17.80
N GLY A 139 5.39 0.13 17.09
CA GLY A 139 5.16 0.72 15.77
C GLY A 139 6.42 1.05 14.99
N VAL A 140 6.24 1.31 13.70
CA VAL A 140 7.30 1.71 12.77
C VAL A 140 7.13 3.18 12.38
N GLY A 141 8.25 3.89 12.29
CA GLY A 141 8.30 5.29 11.91
C GLY A 141 7.80 5.56 10.48
N LEU A 142 7.05 6.64 10.31
CA LEU A 142 6.53 7.12 9.02
C LEU A 142 7.20 8.42 8.58
N SER A 143 7.35 9.40 9.50
CA SER A 143 7.98 10.70 9.24
C SER A 143 8.62 11.28 10.50
N GLY A 144 9.53 12.24 10.33
CA GLY A 144 10.17 12.96 11.44
C GLY A 144 11.18 12.12 12.24
N ILE A 145 11.68 11.02 11.68
CA ILE A 145 12.55 10.08 12.41
C ILE A 145 13.92 10.67 12.76
N ASP A 146 14.42 11.60 11.95
CA ASP A 146 15.62 12.37 12.26
C ASP A 146 15.39 13.38 13.40
N GLU A 147 14.17 13.91 13.54
CA GLU A 147 13.78 14.87 14.59
C GLU A 147 13.76 14.26 15.99
N ILE A 148 13.60 12.93 16.11
CA ILE A 148 13.62 12.20 17.39
C ILE A 148 14.91 12.49 18.17
N ALA A 149 16.05 12.66 17.48
CA ALA A 149 17.33 12.96 18.12
C ALA A 149 17.34 14.30 18.89
N HIS A 150 16.45 15.23 18.54
CA HIS A 150 16.37 16.59 19.09
C HIS A 150 15.24 16.79 20.12
N MET A 151 14.33 15.81 20.27
CA MET A 151 13.32 15.79 21.33
C MET A 151 13.96 15.87 22.73
N SER A 152 13.27 16.43 23.72
CA SER A 152 13.70 16.39 25.14
C SER A 152 12.68 17.01 26.10
N GLY A 153 12.69 16.59 27.36
CA GLY A 153 11.69 17.03 28.34
C GLY A 153 10.35 16.35 28.09
N LYS A 154 9.23 17.07 28.16
CA LYS A 154 7.92 16.44 27.98
C LYS A 154 7.62 16.14 26.51
N ALA A 155 7.10 14.94 26.24
CA ALA A 155 6.49 14.53 24.98
C ALA A 155 4.97 14.54 25.09
N ILE A 156 4.32 15.06 24.06
CA ILE A 156 2.88 14.95 23.85
C ILE A 156 2.66 13.83 22.83
N ILE A 157 1.91 12.80 23.21
CA ILE A 157 1.62 11.63 22.40
C ILE A 157 0.13 11.64 22.09
N LYS A 158 -0.23 11.71 20.81
CA LYS A 158 -1.62 11.75 20.36
C LYS A 158 -1.91 10.64 19.38
N LYS A 159 -3.16 10.18 19.38
CA LYS A 159 -3.72 9.47 18.22
C LYS A 159 -3.61 10.42 17.03
N MET A 160 -3.03 9.96 15.94
CA MET A 160 -3.36 10.55 14.65
C MET A 160 -4.75 10.00 14.32
N GLU A 161 -5.74 10.88 14.23
CA GLU A 161 -6.93 10.56 13.44
C GLU A 161 -6.46 10.01 12.10
N PRO A 162 -7.05 8.93 11.56
CA PRO A 162 -6.61 8.31 10.32
C PRO A 162 -6.39 9.39 9.29
N GLN A 163 -5.12 9.66 8.96
CA GLN A 163 -4.81 10.90 8.28
C GLN A 163 -5.50 10.83 6.93
N LYS A 164 -6.51 11.69 6.75
CA LYS A 164 -7.26 11.88 5.52
C LYS A 164 -6.25 12.45 4.52
N SER A 165 -5.43 11.58 3.95
CA SER A 165 -4.06 11.87 3.52
C SER A 165 -4.05 12.97 2.47
N MET A 166 -3.59 14.16 2.85
CA MET A 166 -3.70 15.38 2.03
C MET A 166 -5.09 15.62 1.39
N ARG A 167 -6.20 15.14 1.99
CA ARG A 167 -7.58 15.41 1.52
C ARG A 167 -8.09 16.79 1.97
N GLN A 168 -7.18 17.78 1.93
CA GLN A 168 -7.47 19.19 1.72
C GLN A 168 -7.09 19.43 0.25
N ASN A 169 -8.10 19.37 -0.63
CA ASN A 169 -8.01 19.45 -2.11
C ASN A 169 -7.58 18.18 -2.88
N SER A 170 -7.90 16.96 -2.44
CA SER A 170 -7.96 15.87 -3.43
C SER A 170 -9.18 16.08 -4.33
N MET A 171 -8.95 16.29 -5.63
CA MET A 171 -10.03 16.46 -6.60
C MET A 171 -10.84 15.18 -6.68
N GLN A 172 -12.13 15.25 -6.37
CA GLN A 172 -13.05 14.13 -6.53
C GLN A 172 -13.98 14.40 -7.70
N ILE A 173 -14.45 13.33 -8.34
CA ILE A 173 -15.51 13.42 -9.34
C ILE A 173 -16.56 12.37 -9.06
N THR A 174 -17.82 12.77 -9.21
CA THR A 174 -18.97 11.90 -8.98
C THR A 174 -19.64 11.60 -10.31
N VAL A 175 -19.66 10.31 -10.70
CA VAL A 175 -20.31 9.81 -11.91
C VAL A 175 -21.67 9.24 -11.52
N ILE A 176 -22.74 9.78 -12.11
CA ILE A 176 -24.13 9.45 -11.78
C ILE A 176 -24.87 8.99 -13.05
N ALA A 177 -25.42 7.78 -13.02
CA ALA A 177 -26.40 7.28 -14.00
C ALA A 177 -27.19 6.09 -13.45
N ASN A 178 -28.39 5.85 -14.00
CA ASN A 178 -29.19 4.64 -13.72
C ASN A 178 -29.48 4.39 -12.22
N GLY A 179 -29.54 5.45 -11.40
CA GLY A 179 -29.70 5.33 -9.94
C GLY A 179 -28.43 4.88 -9.20
N HIS A 180 -27.30 4.82 -9.89
CA HIS A 180 -25.98 4.53 -9.34
C HIS A 180 -25.11 5.78 -9.27
N GLU A 181 -24.29 5.83 -8.23
CA GLU A 181 -23.31 6.88 -7.96
C GLU A 181 -21.94 6.24 -7.74
N ILE A 182 -20.90 6.84 -8.32
CA ILE A 182 -19.52 6.34 -8.25
C ILE A 182 -18.60 7.53 -8.01
N VAL A 183 -17.86 7.52 -6.90
CA VAL A 183 -16.95 8.60 -6.53
C VAL A 183 -15.53 8.17 -6.84
N PHE A 184 -14.85 8.93 -7.70
CA PHE A 184 -13.43 8.76 -8.01
C PHE A 184 -12.61 9.85 -7.32
N GLU A 185 -11.51 9.45 -6.69
CA GLU A 185 -10.45 10.36 -6.27
C GLU A 185 -9.41 10.46 -7.39
N LEU A 186 -9.18 11.67 -7.88
CA LEU A 186 -8.20 11.97 -8.92
C LEU A 186 -6.83 12.27 -8.31
N ASN A 187 -5.78 11.90 -9.05
CA ASN A 187 -4.41 12.33 -8.77
C ASN A 187 -4.17 13.78 -9.23
N ASP A 188 -3.04 14.36 -8.82
CA ASP A 188 -2.70 15.77 -9.10
C ASP A 188 -2.05 16.00 -10.49
N SER A 189 -2.24 15.07 -11.44
CA SER A 189 -1.65 15.17 -12.78
C SER A 189 -2.33 16.22 -13.67
N GLN A 190 -1.67 16.60 -14.78
CA GLN A 190 -2.27 17.52 -15.75
C GLN A 190 -3.57 16.96 -16.35
N ALA A 191 -3.59 15.67 -16.73
CA ALA A 191 -4.78 15.08 -17.35
C ALA A 191 -5.98 15.07 -16.39
N SER A 192 -5.74 14.81 -15.11
CA SER A 192 -6.77 14.89 -14.06
C SER A 192 -7.29 16.31 -13.86
N LYS A 193 -6.40 17.31 -13.84
CA LYS A 193 -6.75 18.73 -13.76
C LYS A 193 -7.57 19.17 -14.98
N ASP A 194 -7.20 18.74 -16.18
CA ASP A 194 -7.89 19.04 -17.44
C ASP A 194 -9.28 18.38 -17.52
N LEU A 195 -9.45 17.18 -16.96
CA LEU A 195 -10.76 16.54 -16.84
C LEU A 195 -11.64 17.30 -15.86
N TYR A 196 -11.12 17.60 -14.66
CA TYR A 196 -11.83 18.31 -13.60
C TYR A 196 -12.24 19.74 -14.03
N ALA A 197 -11.44 20.40 -14.86
CA ALA A 197 -11.74 21.71 -15.44
C ALA A 197 -12.89 21.70 -16.46
N GLN A 198 -13.26 20.53 -17.01
CA GLN A 198 -14.40 20.36 -17.92
C GLN A 198 -15.72 20.04 -17.21
N LEU A 199 -15.73 19.95 -15.87
CA LEU A 199 -16.91 19.60 -15.08
C LEU A 199 -17.72 20.84 -14.62
N PRO A 200 -19.06 20.74 -14.54
CA PRO A 200 -19.87 19.52 -14.73
C PRO A 200 -20.13 19.19 -16.22
N MET A 201 -20.32 17.91 -16.53
CA MET A 201 -20.69 17.46 -17.88
C MET A 201 -21.80 16.40 -17.90
N ARG A 202 -22.50 16.30 -19.04
CA ARG A 202 -23.41 15.19 -19.37
C ARG A 202 -22.95 14.58 -20.68
N ILE A 203 -22.68 13.29 -20.69
CA ILE A 203 -22.02 12.62 -21.82
C ILE A 203 -22.49 11.17 -21.97
N SER A 204 -22.49 10.63 -23.19
CA SER A 204 -22.75 9.22 -23.43
C SER A 204 -21.60 8.35 -22.91
N VAL A 205 -21.93 7.18 -22.36
CA VAL A 205 -20.96 6.15 -21.97
C VAL A 205 -21.20 4.86 -22.72
N ASP A 206 -20.14 4.32 -23.30
CA ASP A 206 -20.17 3.09 -24.11
C ASP A 206 -19.37 1.97 -23.45
N ASN A 207 -19.65 0.72 -23.83
CA ASN A 207 -18.79 -0.40 -23.46
C ASN A 207 -17.59 -0.45 -24.40
N TYR A 208 -16.40 -0.71 -23.86
CA TYR A 208 -15.27 -1.20 -24.63
C TYR A 208 -14.84 -2.58 -24.10
N GLY A 209 -14.60 -3.52 -25.01
CA GLY A 209 -14.28 -4.91 -24.66
C GLY A 209 -15.30 -5.55 -23.71
N SER A 210 -14.81 -6.14 -22.62
CA SER A 210 -15.61 -6.87 -21.61
C SER A 210 -15.42 -6.35 -20.18
N ASN A 211 -14.62 -5.29 -20.03
CA ASN A 211 -13.99 -4.83 -18.80
C ASN A 211 -13.98 -3.29 -18.64
N GLU A 212 -14.39 -2.52 -19.65
CA GLU A 212 -14.20 -1.06 -19.71
C GLU A 212 -15.49 -0.31 -20.08
N LYS A 213 -15.72 0.83 -19.43
CA LYS A 213 -16.66 1.87 -19.87
C LYS A 213 -15.86 3.07 -20.36
N ILE A 214 -16.20 3.62 -21.52
CA ILE A 214 -15.48 4.75 -22.11
C ILE A 214 -16.39 5.94 -22.40
N PHE A 215 -15.82 7.16 -22.33
CA PHE A 215 -16.44 8.40 -22.80
C PHE A 215 -15.39 9.38 -23.34
N TYR A 216 -15.81 10.31 -24.20
CA TYR A 216 -14.89 11.24 -24.89
C TYR A 216 -15.04 12.68 -24.38
N PRO A 217 -14.19 13.19 -23.47
CA PRO A 217 -14.27 14.57 -23.00
C PRO A 217 -14.19 15.57 -24.17
N ALA A 218 -14.89 16.70 -24.04
CA ALA A 218 -15.02 17.70 -25.10
C ALA A 218 -13.68 18.31 -25.57
N LYS A 219 -12.67 18.29 -24.69
CA LYS A 219 -11.27 18.59 -25.01
C LYS A 219 -10.39 17.42 -24.59
N LYS A 220 -9.42 17.09 -25.44
CA LYS A 220 -8.32 16.16 -25.11
C LYS A 220 -7.55 16.67 -23.88
N LEU A 221 -7.10 15.74 -23.07
CA LEU A 221 -6.37 16.00 -21.82
C LEU A 221 -4.86 16.03 -22.07
N GLY A 222 -4.14 16.96 -21.43
CA GLY A 222 -2.69 17.05 -21.47
C GLY A 222 -2.04 15.99 -20.60
N THR A 223 -1.13 15.18 -21.16
CA THR A 223 -0.53 14.03 -20.46
C THR A 223 0.80 14.34 -19.77
N SER A 224 1.21 15.61 -19.73
CA SER A 224 2.41 16.06 -19.00
C SER A 224 2.29 15.74 -17.52
N ASN A 225 3.36 15.20 -16.92
CA ASN A 225 3.40 14.76 -15.52
C ASN A 225 2.26 13.81 -15.12
N THR A 226 1.67 13.08 -16.07
CA THR A 226 0.64 12.08 -15.80
C THR A 226 1.27 10.68 -15.81
N PRO A 227 1.10 9.87 -14.74
CA PRO A 227 1.65 8.53 -14.69
C PRO A 227 0.94 7.59 -15.69
N LEU A 228 1.66 6.61 -16.22
CA LEU A 228 1.06 5.52 -17.00
C LEU A 228 0.43 4.48 -16.06
N VAL A 229 -0.71 3.91 -16.47
CA VAL A 229 -1.31 2.75 -15.80
C VAL A 229 -0.34 1.56 -15.90
N LYS A 230 0.13 1.07 -14.75
CA LYS A 230 0.98 -0.14 -14.69
C LYS A 230 0.17 -1.44 -14.76
N SER A 231 -0.99 -1.44 -14.12
CA SER A 231 -1.99 -2.50 -14.13
C SER A 231 -3.34 -1.88 -13.77
N ALA A 232 -4.34 -2.02 -14.64
CA ALA A 232 -5.69 -1.55 -14.36
C ALA A 232 -6.47 -2.63 -13.58
N THR A 233 -7.17 -2.20 -12.56
CA THR A 233 -8.09 -3.02 -11.75
C THR A 233 -9.48 -2.40 -11.76
N VAL A 234 -10.49 -3.13 -11.26
CA VAL A 234 -11.82 -2.59 -10.96
C VAL A 234 -11.69 -1.27 -10.19
N GLY A 235 -12.38 -0.23 -10.66
CA GLY A 235 -12.30 1.12 -10.08
C GLY A 235 -11.16 1.99 -10.62
N THR A 236 -10.34 1.53 -11.58
CA THR A 236 -9.33 2.41 -12.21
C THR A 236 -9.99 3.41 -13.14
N LEU A 237 -9.60 4.69 -13.02
CA LEU A 237 -9.92 5.74 -13.98
C LEU A 237 -8.64 6.09 -14.75
N ALA A 238 -8.72 6.07 -16.08
CA ALA A 238 -7.60 6.33 -16.96
C ALA A 238 -7.99 7.22 -18.14
N TYR A 239 -7.00 7.76 -18.85
CA TYR A 239 -7.14 8.46 -20.12
C TYR A 239 -6.28 7.76 -21.18
N TYR A 240 -6.89 7.35 -22.28
CA TYR A 240 -6.17 6.71 -23.37
C TYR A 240 -5.89 7.73 -24.48
N ALA A 241 -4.71 8.36 -24.39
CA ALA A 241 -4.33 9.50 -25.22
C ALA A 241 -4.38 9.29 -26.75
N PRO A 242 -4.11 8.08 -27.30
CA PRO A 242 -4.21 7.84 -28.74
C PRO A 242 -5.61 8.13 -29.33
N TRP A 243 -6.67 7.83 -28.59
CA TRP A 243 -8.06 8.08 -29.02
C TRP A 243 -8.64 9.33 -28.36
N GLY A 244 -8.27 9.59 -27.11
CA GLY A 244 -8.72 10.75 -26.35
C GLY A 244 -9.96 10.48 -25.49
N ASP A 245 -10.21 9.21 -25.15
CA ASP A 245 -11.26 8.75 -24.26
C ASP A 245 -10.77 8.58 -22.81
N VAL A 246 -11.71 8.72 -21.88
CA VAL A 246 -11.55 8.40 -20.46
C VAL A 246 -12.17 7.03 -20.22
N VAL A 247 -11.42 6.16 -19.56
CA VAL A 247 -11.73 4.74 -19.34
C VAL A 247 -11.99 4.50 -17.86
N MET A 248 -13.16 3.93 -17.54
CA MET A 248 -13.52 3.42 -16.22
C MET A 248 -13.50 1.89 -16.25
N PHE A 249 -12.54 1.29 -15.55
CA PHE A 249 -12.36 -0.16 -15.51
C PHE A 249 -13.30 -0.85 -14.51
N TYR A 250 -14.03 -1.86 -14.97
CA TYR A 250 -14.84 -2.78 -14.15
C TYR A 250 -14.38 -4.26 -14.25
N GLY A 251 -13.21 -4.47 -14.84
CA GLY A 251 -12.43 -5.70 -14.80
C GLY A 251 -10.93 -5.37 -14.79
N SER A 252 -10.08 -6.39 -14.66
CA SER A 252 -8.63 -6.20 -14.74
C SER A 252 -8.18 -5.98 -16.18
N PHE A 253 -7.13 -5.18 -16.36
CA PHE A 253 -6.38 -5.01 -17.59
C PHE A 253 -4.90 -4.81 -17.24
N GLY A 254 -3.99 -5.06 -18.18
CA GLY A 254 -2.56 -4.81 -17.96
C GLY A 254 -2.24 -3.32 -18.07
N SER A 255 -1.35 -3.00 -19.01
CA SER A 255 -1.01 -1.64 -19.41
C SER A 255 -1.08 -1.52 -20.93
N ALA A 256 -1.18 -0.28 -21.42
CA ALA A 256 -1.09 0.03 -22.85
C ALA A 256 -0.28 1.32 -23.04
N SER A 257 0.39 1.44 -24.20
CA SER A 257 1.12 2.65 -24.54
C SER A 257 0.14 3.84 -24.65
N GLY A 258 0.39 4.90 -23.89
CA GLY A 258 -0.50 6.06 -23.84
C GLY A 258 -1.76 5.88 -22.98
N LEU A 259 -1.85 4.83 -22.15
CA LEU A 259 -2.88 4.70 -21.11
C LEU A 259 -2.39 5.34 -19.80
N TYR A 260 -2.92 6.51 -19.50
CA TYR A 260 -2.52 7.36 -18.38
C TYR A 260 -3.48 7.22 -17.20
N GLU A 261 -2.97 7.07 -15.98
CA GLU A 261 -3.79 6.94 -14.79
C GLU A 261 -4.28 8.31 -14.32
N LEU A 262 -5.61 8.45 -14.15
CA LEU A 262 -6.24 9.66 -13.63
C LEU A 262 -6.58 9.53 -12.14
N GLY A 263 -6.99 8.35 -11.70
CA GLY A 263 -7.47 8.15 -10.33
C GLY A 263 -8.07 6.77 -10.06
N LYS A 264 -8.70 6.65 -8.88
CA LYS A 264 -9.33 5.41 -8.40
C LYS A 264 -10.71 5.70 -7.80
N ALA A 265 -11.66 4.80 -8.04
CA ALA A 265 -12.95 4.80 -7.38
C ALA A 265 -12.76 4.54 -5.87
N ILE A 266 -13.20 5.47 -5.05
CA ILE A 266 -13.22 5.36 -3.59
C ILE A 266 -14.60 4.90 -3.05
N GLN A 267 -15.63 4.92 -3.90
CA GLN A 267 -16.99 4.44 -3.61
C GLN A 267 -17.69 3.99 -4.91
N GLY A 268 -18.50 2.93 -4.84
CA GLY A 268 -19.40 2.50 -5.93
C GLY A 268 -18.73 1.85 -7.14
N SER A 269 -17.49 1.36 -7.02
CA SER A 269 -16.73 0.78 -8.15
C SER A 269 -17.42 -0.44 -8.79
N GLU A 270 -18.20 -1.19 -8.00
CA GLU A 270 -19.03 -2.30 -8.43
C GLU A 270 -20.23 -1.88 -9.31
N HIS A 271 -20.54 -0.57 -9.37
CA HIS A 271 -21.57 -0.02 -10.25
C HIS A 271 -21.06 0.36 -11.64
N ILE A 272 -19.74 0.44 -11.88
CA ILE A 272 -19.17 0.87 -13.17
C ILE A 272 -19.72 0.02 -14.33
N ARG A 273 -19.80 -1.31 -14.15
CA ARG A 273 -20.37 -2.25 -15.14
C ARG A 273 -21.81 -1.90 -15.55
N LYS A 274 -22.59 -1.28 -14.67
CA LYS A 274 -24.03 -0.95 -14.83
C LYS A 274 -24.29 0.41 -15.49
N LEU A 275 -23.26 1.23 -15.70
CA LEU A 275 -23.39 2.52 -16.40
C LEU A 275 -23.80 2.29 -17.87
N SER A 276 -24.76 3.06 -18.36
CA SER A 276 -25.20 3.04 -19.77
C SER A 276 -25.93 4.34 -20.12
N GLY A 277 -26.06 4.65 -21.41
CA GLY A 277 -26.73 5.86 -21.86
C GLY A 277 -25.95 7.11 -21.49
N THR A 278 -26.63 8.14 -20.98
CA THR A 278 -25.99 9.41 -20.59
C THR A 278 -25.62 9.43 -19.11
N ILE A 279 -24.34 9.53 -18.80
CA ILE A 279 -23.81 9.80 -17.47
C ILE A 279 -23.76 11.31 -17.19
N LYS A 280 -23.97 11.69 -15.93
CA LYS A 280 -23.68 13.01 -15.38
C LYS A 280 -22.37 12.90 -14.60
N ILE A 281 -21.44 13.83 -14.80
CA ILE A 281 -20.18 13.90 -14.05
C ILE A 281 -20.05 15.26 -13.40
N GLU A 282 -19.80 15.28 -12.10
CA GLU A 282 -19.71 16.49 -11.26
C GLU A 282 -18.48 16.45 -10.35
N LYS A 283 -18.26 17.53 -9.60
CA LYS A 283 -17.15 17.73 -8.64
C LYS A 283 -17.60 17.37 -7.22
#